data_AF-A0A953U4V8-F1
#
_entry.id   AF-A0A953U4V8-F1
#
_cell.length_a   1.000
_cell.length_b   1.000
_cell.length_c   1.000
_cell.angle_alpha   90.00
_cell.angle_beta   90.00
_cell.angle_gamma   90.00
#
_symmetry.space_group_name_H-M   'P 1'
#
loop_
_entity.id
_entity.type
_entity.pdbx_description
1 polymer ?
#
loop_
_entity_poly.entity_id
_entity_poly.type
_entity_poly.pdbx_seq_one_letter_code
_entity_poly.pdbx_strand_id
1 'polypeptide(L)'
;MRHLAPLLLAGFASSNLRADVTITLSADVQSLQPIPMGLKLEPFGRSSGSSLRTTRVKGNQCLSSSGSSSNIIDLSKQDVTLMDGVRKIYTTVSLAKYGEIVAASAPKPSPEAQATVKMKTTTSVRHTGRTDSIYGIEAEEREITMLVETEITAAGAPLSGPLMRFVIQVWTAKHEEMVGRPALRELADFSAVRNTFANPIEMLQKVATSFTGSSEGMTAVVDEIKKGNSIVLREVSEVYLPILGAAFEKLAALRGQPLSAGFDANAPFSRMTTEVVEFSTAALDDAVFQIPPDYTAAMADEFLKGAKPVH
;
A
#
# COMPACT_ATOMS: atom_id res chain seq x y z
N MET A 1 1.89 71.50 -17.32
CA MET A 1 2.42 70.68 -16.21
C MET A 1 1.69 69.35 -16.23
N ARG A 2 2.38 68.29 -16.65
CA ARG A 2 1.86 66.91 -16.76
C ARG A 2 2.24 66.18 -15.47
N HIS A 3 1.27 65.74 -14.68
CA HIS A 3 1.53 64.84 -13.56
C HIS A 3 1.24 63.40 -14.01
N LEU A 4 2.31 62.66 -14.27
CA LEU A 4 2.30 61.19 -14.36
C LEU A 4 2.33 60.64 -12.93
N ALA A 5 1.32 59.86 -12.56
CA ALA A 5 1.35 59.01 -11.38
C ALA A 5 1.96 57.65 -11.78
N PRO A 6 2.97 57.12 -11.07
CA PRO A 6 3.46 55.78 -11.33
C PRO A 6 2.52 54.74 -10.71
N LEU A 7 1.97 53.88 -11.56
CA LEU A 7 1.26 52.66 -11.18
C LEU A 7 2.30 51.70 -10.57
N LEU A 8 2.25 51.49 -9.26
CA LEU A 8 3.03 50.45 -8.57
C LEU A 8 2.43 49.08 -8.95
N LEU A 9 3.03 48.43 -9.96
CA LEU A 9 2.84 46.99 -10.16
C LEU A 9 3.49 46.27 -8.98
N ALA A 10 2.69 45.88 -7.99
CA ALA A 10 3.08 44.84 -7.06
C ALA A 10 3.18 43.54 -7.85
N GLY A 11 4.40 43.14 -8.19
CA GLY A 11 4.68 41.83 -8.75
C GLY A 11 4.24 40.79 -7.74
N PHE A 12 3.17 40.06 -8.06
CA PHE A 12 2.94 38.75 -7.46
C PHE A 12 4.09 37.88 -7.90
N ALA A 13 5.15 37.84 -7.08
CA ALA A 13 6.03 36.69 -7.07
C ALA A 13 5.13 35.52 -6.67
N SER A 14 4.63 34.78 -7.65
CA SER A 14 4.10 33.45 -7.45
C SER A 14 5.27 32.58 -7.01
N SER A 15 5.63 32.70 -5.72
CA SER A 15 6.42 31.70 -5.04
C SER A 15 5.71 30.38 -5.29
N ASN A 16 6.42 29.42 -5.87
CA ASN A 16 6.03 28.01 -5.87
C ASN A 16 5.98 27.56 -4.40
N LEU A 17 4.93 27.96 -3.68
CA LEU A 17 4.70 27.66 -2.29
C LEU A 17 4.42 26.17 -2.21
N ARG A 18 5.48 25.42 -1.89
CA ARG A 18 5.39 24.08 -1.31
C ARG A 18 4.36 24.16 -0.18
N ALA A 19 3.32 23.33 -0.23
CA ALA A 19 2.34 23.29 0.83
C ALA A 19 2.75 22.26 1.89
N ASP A 20 2.64 22.66 3.16
CA ASP A 20 2.67 21.70 4.25
C ASP A 20 1.39 20.88 4.20
N VAL A 21 1.51 19.57 4.43
CA VAL A 21 0.35 18.68 4.34
C VAL A 21 0.45 17.55 5.35
N THR A 22 -0.67 17.29 6.01
CA THR A 22 -0.89 16.11 6.85
C THR A 22 -2.02 15.29 6.25
N ILE A 23 -1.78 13.99 6.06
CA ILE A 23 -2.79 13.02 5.66
C ILE A 23 -2.75 11.84 6.63
N THR A 24 -3.88 11.49 7.21
CA THR A 24 -4.02 10.27 8.03
C THR A 24 -4.93 9.31 7.31
N LEU A 25 -4.43 8.09 7.09
CA LEU A 25 -5.16 6.96 6.54
C LEU A 25 -5.54 6.02 7.69
N SER A 26 -6.76 5.52 7.66
CA SER A 26 -7.21 4.41 8.48
C SER A 26 -7.28 3.15 7.62
N ALA A 27 -6.74 2.04 8.12
CA ALA A 27 -6.91 0.72 7.49
C ALA A 27 -7.68 -0.21 8.43
N ASP A 28 -8.78 -0.77 7.94
CA ASP A 28 -9.64 -1.74 8.60
C ASP A 28 -9.63 -3.06 7.84
N VAL A 29 -9.46 -4.18 8.55
CA VAL A 29 -9.45 -5.52 7.96
C VAL A 29 -10.54 -6.38 8.58
N GLN A 30 -11.41 -6.91 7.72
CA GLN A 30 -12.55 -7.73 8.11
C GLN A 30 -12.40 -9.14 7.54
N SER A 31 -12.55 -10.14 8.39
CA SER A 31 -12.74 -11.53 7.97
C SER A 31 -14.23 -11.74 7.73
N LEU A 32 -14.61 -12.08 6.49
CA LEU A 32 -16.02 -12.16 6.09
C LEU A 32 -16.56 -13.59 6.07
N GLN A 33 -15.67 -14.59 6.03
CA GLN A 33 -16.06 -16.00 6.02
C GLN A 33 -15.69 -16.70 7.34
N PRO A 34 -16.56 -17.57 7.87
CA PRO A 34 -16.18 -18.48 8.95
C PRO A 34 -15.22 -19.54 8.40
N ILE A 35 -14.14 -19.85 9.14
CA ILE A 35 -13.24 -20.93 8.75
C ILE A 35 -13.89 -22.27 9.11
N PRO A 36 -14.15 -23.18 8.15
CA PRO A 36 -14.79 -24.46 8.43
C PRO A 36 -13.96 -25.34 9.38
N MET A 37 -14.66 -26.22 10.11
CA MET A 37 -14.06 -27.31 10.89
C MET A 37 -13.05 -26.88 11.98
N GLY A 38 -13.08 -25.63 12.43
CA GLY A 38 -12.19 -25.14 13.50
C GLY A 38 -10.72 -25.04 13.10
N LEU A 39 -10.42 -25.05 11.80
CA LEU A 39 -9.06 -24.85 11.31
C LEU A 39 -8.58 -23.44 11.71
N LYS A 40 -7.42 -23.37 12.36
CA LYS A 40 -6.74 -22.11 12.62
C LYS A 40 -5.89 -21.80 11.40
N LEU A 41 -6.45 -21.10 10.42
CA LEU A 41 -5.61 -20.40 9.47
C LEU A 41 -5.05 -19.19 10.20
N GLU A 42 -3.73 -19.03 10.21
CA GLU A 42 -3.17 -17.74 10.52
C GLU A 42 -3.78 -16.77 9.49
N PRO A 43 -4.57 -15.81 9.95
CA PRO A 43 -5.27 -14.92 9.05
C PRO A 43 -4.22 -14.10 8.32
N PHE A 44 -4.36 -14.02 7.00
CA PHE A 44 -3.80 -12.91 6.26
C PHE A 44 -4.36 -11.62 6.88
N GLY A 45 -3.55 -10.96 7.70
CA GLY A 45 -3.84 -9.62 8.23
C GLY A 45 -4.89 -9.53 9.34
N ARG A 46 -4.99 -10.46 10.31
CA ARG A 46 -5.63 -10.05 11.60
C ARG A 46 -4.69 -9.15 12.36
N SER A 47 -4.69 -7.87 12.02
CA SER A 47 -4.78 -6.85 13.06
C SER A 47 -6.27 -6.67 13.34
N SER A 48 -6.75 -7.16 14.49
CA SER A 48 -8.08 -6.76 14.94
C SER A 48 -7.98 -5.32 15.43
N GLY A 49 -8.28 -4.37 14.56
CA GLY A 49 -8.29 -2.95 14.88
C GLY A 49 -7.95 -2.08 13.68
N SER A 50 -8.59 -0.91 13.63
CA SER A 50 -8.21 0.16 12.72
C SER A 50 -6.77 0.57 13.01
N SER A 51 -5.88 0.44 12.02
CA SER A 51 -4.53 0.98 12.09
C SER A 51 -4.51 2.37 11.45
N LEU A 52 -3.92 3.35 12.14
CA LEU A 52 -3.74 4.68 11.61
C LEU A 52 -2.33 4.85 11.09
N ARG A 53 -2.23 5.38 9.87
CA ARG A 53 -0.99 5.80 9.25
C ARG A 53 -1.08 7.28 8.94
N THR A 54 -0.23 8.06 9.58
CA THR A 54 -0.13 9.50 9.30
C THR A 54 1.11 9.79 8.48
N THR A 55 0.95 10.56 7.42
CA THR A 55 2.03 11.11 6.61
C THR A 55 1.98 12.64 6.71
N ARG A 56 3.13 13.25 6.99
CA ARG A 56 3.31 14.70 7.05
C ARG A 56 4.42 15.08 6.09
N VAL A 57 4.20 16.09 5.26
CA VAL A 57 5.16 16.57 4.26
C VAL A 57 5.36 18.06 4.42
N LYS A 58 6.63 18.47 4.41
CA LYS A 58 7.07 19.86 4.40
C LYS A 58 8.31 19.99 3.52
N GLY A 59 8.18 20.69 2.40
CA GLY A 59 9.30 20.88 1.46
C GLY A 59 9.92 19.56 1.01
N ASN A 60 11.19 19.32 1.40
CA ASN A 60 11.93 18.11 1.04
C ASN A 60 11.89 16.99 2.09
N GLN A 61 11.08 17.15 3.14
CA GLN A 61 10.96 16.16 4.22
C GLN A 61 9.57 15.55 4.28
N CYS A 62 9.53 14.25 4.52
CA CYS A 62 8.30 13.49 4.73
C CYS A 62 8.45 12.58 5.94
N LEU A 63 7.60 12.80 6.95
CA LEU A 63 7.45 11.90 8.09
C LEU A 63 6.29 10.95 7.79
N SER A 64 6.52 9.66 7.90
CA SER A 64 5.46 8.65 7.95
C SER A 64 5.48 7.94 9.29
N SER A 65 4.34 7.83 9.96
CA SER A 65 4.19 7.15 11.25
C SER A 65 3.01 6.18 11.23
N SER A 66 3.21 5.01 11.85
CA SER A 66 2.18 4.00 12.06
C SER A 66 2.46 3.29 13.39
N GLY A 67 1.57 3.44 14.36
CA GLY A 67 1.78 2.94 15.72
C GLY A 67 3.08 3.47 16.32
N SER A 68 3.94 2.58 16.82
CA SER A 68 5.24 2.92 17.41
C SER A 68 6.37 3.05 16.40
N SER A 69 6.13 2.84 15.10
CA SER A 69 7.15 2.92 14.06
C SER A 69 6.97 4.17 13.22
N SER A 70 8.08 4.81 12.87
CA SER A 70 8.07 5.96 11.98
C SER A 70 9.32 6.05 11.13
N ASN A 71 9.25 6.80 10.04
CA ASN A 71 10.41 7.13 9.23
C ASN A 71 10.34 8.57 8.72
N ILE A 72 11.51 9.18 8.53
CA ILE A 72 11.66 10.47 7.89
C ILE A 72 12.44 10.23 6.59
N ILE A 73 11.85 10.63 5.46
CA ILE A 73 12.53 10.71 4.17
C ILE A 73 12.97 12.16 3.99
N ASP A 74 14.27 12.37 3.75
CA ASP A 74 14.84 13.67 3.40
C ASP A 74 15.37 13.61 1.97
N LEU A 75 14.62 14.19 1.02
CA LEU A 75 14.99 14.19 -0.40
C LEU A 75 16.20 15.07 -0.71
N SER A 76 16.49 16.05 0.14
CA SER A 76 17.67 16.91 -0.04
C SER A 76 18.96 16.18 0.32
N LYS A 77 18.89 15.30 1.32
CA LYS A 77 20.03 14.47 1.76
C LYS A 77 20.06 13.10 1.07
N GLN A 78 18.97 12.71 0.42
CA GLN A 78 18.77 11.36 -0.14
C GLN A 78 18.88 10.24 0.90
N ASP A 79 18.38 10.50 2.10
CA ASP A 79 18.45 9.58 3.23
C ASP A 79 17.06 9.27 3.80
N VAL A 80 16.98 8.13 4.49
CA VAL A 80 15.82 7.66 5.22
C VAL A 80 16.24 7.37 6.65
N THR A 81 15.65 8.08 7.61
CA THR A 81 15.79 7.79 9.04
C THR A 81 14.63 6.90 9.48
N LEU A 82 14.93 5.70 9.95
CA LEU A 82 13.97 4.75 10.51
C LEU A 82 13.99 4.88 12.03
N MET A 83 12.81 4.93 12.66
CA MET A 83 12.64 5.16 14.09
C MET A 83 11.73 4.09 14.69
N ASP A 84 12.21 3.48 15.79
CA ASP A 84 11.46 2.52 16.60
C ASP A 84 11.15 3.16 17.95
N GLY A 85 9.89 3.53 18.16
CA GLY A 85 9.42 4.17 19.38
C GLY A 85 9.27 3.25 20.59
N VAL A 86 9.31 1.92 20.41
CA VAL A 86 9.33 0.97 21.52
C VAL A 86 10.74 0.87 22.10
N ARG A 87 11.73 0.66 21.21
CA ARG A 87 13.14 0.54 21.61
C ARG A 87 13.82 1.89 21.81
N LYS A 88 13.19 2.99 21.37
CA LYS A 88 13.77 4.35 21.37
C LYS A 88 15.12 4.37 20.66
N ILE A 89 15.18 3.72 19.51
CA ILE A 89 16.37 3.71 18.65
C ILE A 89 16.03 4.21 17.25
N TYR A 90 17.03 4.73 16.56
CA TYR A 90 16.92 5.11 15.16
C TYR A 90 18.12 4.64 14.36
N THR A 91 17.96 4.55 13.05
CA THR A 91 19.07 4.40 12.10
C THR A 91 18.80 5.24 10.87
N THR A 92 19.85 5.76 10.25
CA THR A 92 19.76 6.51 8.99
C THR A 92 20.51 5.74 7.91
N VAL A 93 19.84 5.50 6.80
CA VAL A 93 20.39 4.81 5.62
C VAL A 93 20.13 5.66 4.39
N SER A 94 20.91 5.49 3.33
CA SER A 94 20.60 6.14 2.06
C SER A 94 19.28 5.64 1.49
N LEU A 95 18.60 6.48 0.72
CA LEU A 95 17.34 6.13 0.06
C LEU A 95 17.50 4.90 -0.86
N ALA A 96 18.64 4.78 -1.55
CA ALA A 96 18.98 3.60 -2.33
C ALA A 96 19.10 2.35 -1.46
N LYS A 97 19.77 2.44 -0.30
CA LYS A 97 19.94 1.31 0.62
C LYS A 97 18.61 0.91 1.26
N TYR A 98 17.74 1.87 1.55
CA TYR A 98 16.40 1.60 2.04
C TYR A 98 15.61 0.74 1.04
N GLY A 99 15.70 1.04 -0.26
CA GLY A 99 15.09 0.21 -1.31
C GLY A 99 15.57 -1.24 -1.31
N GLU A 100 16.86 -1.46 -1.10
CA GLU A 100 17.43 -2.81 -0.95
C GLU A 100 16.89 -3.54 0.29
N ILE A 101 16.81 -2.84 1.42
CA ILE A 101 16.30 -3.40 2.68
C ILE A 101 14.85 -3.87 2.49
N VAL A 102 13.99 -3.01 1.93
CA VAL A 102 12.59 -3.38 1.69
C VAL A 102 12.47 -4.52 0.69
N ALA A 103 13.28 -4.53 -0.37
CA ALA A 103 13.31 -5.63 -1.33
C ALA A 103 13.79 -6.96 -0.70
N ALA A 104 14.74 -6.89 0.25
CA ALA A 104 15.25 -8.07 0.96
C ALA A 104 14.25 -8.64 1.97
N SER A 105 13.37 -7.80 2.53
CA SER A 105 12.30 -8.21 3.43
C SER A 105 11.09 -8.84 2.73
N ALA A 106 11.00 -8.75 1.39
CA ALA A 106 9.94 -9.40 0.65
C ALA A 106 9.99 -10.93 0.82
N PRO A 107 8.85 -11.63 1.00
CA PRO A 107 8.83 -13.08 1.10
C PRO A 107 9.41 -13.69 -0.17
N LYS A 108 10.46 -14.52 -0.05
CA LYS A 108 11.01 -15.28 -1.17
C LYS A 108 10.51 -16.71 -1.10
N PRO A 109 9.86 -17.24 -2.14
CA PRO A 109 9.50 -18.65 -2.19
C PRO A 109 10.76 -19.52 -2.20
N SER A 110 10.72 -20.69 -1.57
CA SER A 110 11.85 -21.63 -1.60
C SER A 110 12.15 -22.08 -3.04
N PRO A 111 13.41 -22.47 -3.36
CA PRO A 111 13.75 -22.96 -4.70
C PRO A 111 12.89 -24.16 -5.15
N GLU A 112 12.50 -25.02 -4.21
CA GLU A 112 11.61 -26.17 -4.44
C GLU A 112 10.18 -25.74 -4.80
N ALA A 113 9.66 -24.70 -4.14
CA ALA A 113 8.35 -24.12 -4.46
C ALA A 113 8.36 -23.45 -5.85
N GLN A 114 9.46 -22.78 -6.23
CA GLN A 114 9.59 -22.13 -7.53
C GLN A 114 9.60 -23.12 -8.71
N ALA A 115 10.20 -24.30 -8.53
CA ALA A 115 10.28 -25.32 -9.57
C ALA A 115 8.95 -26.10 -9.77
N THR A 116 8.09 -26.11 -8.75
CA THR A 116 6.91 -26.98 -8.67
C THR A 116 5.59 -26.22 -8.88
N VAL A 117 5.63 -24.89 -8.77
CA VAL A 117 4.46 -24.01 -8.85
C VAL A 117 4.58 -23.10 -10.08
N LYS A 118 3.71 -23.27 -11.06
CA LYS A 118 3.50 -22.29 -12.13
C LYS A 118 2.34 -21.39 -11.76
N MET A 119 2.49 -20.10 -12.02
CA MET A 119 1.44 -19.13 -11.73
C MET A 119 1.10 -18.35 -12.98
N LYS A 120 -0.19 -18.19 -13.24
CA LYS A 120 -0.71 -17.33 -14.29
C LYS A 120 -1.55 -16.24 -13.64
N THR A 121 -1.25 -14.99 -13.97
CA THR A 121 -1.99 -13.85 -13.45
C THR A 121 -2.70 -13.14 -14.59
N THR A 122 -4.02 -13.01 -14.47
CA THR A 122 -4.83 -12.22 -15.38
C THR A 122 -5.32 -10.99 -14.64
N THR A 123 -5.21 -9.82 -15.25
CA THR A 123 -5.68 -8.57 -14.65
C THR A 123 -6.60 -7.82 -15.60
N SER A 124 -7.61 -7.19 -15.04
CA SER A 124 -8.49 -6.24 -15.72
C SER A 124 -8.55 -4.94 -14.89
N VAL A 125 -8.49 -3.80 -15.58
CA VAL A 125 -8.75 -2.50 -14.99
C VAL A 125 -9.95 -1.88 -15.68
N ARG A 126 -10.89 -1.36 -14.90
CA ARG A 126 -12.13 -0.75 -15.38
C ARG A 126 -12.35 0.59 -14.70
N HIS A 127 -12.55 1.63 -15.51
CA HIS A 127 -13.10 2.90 -15.04
C HIS A 127 -14.59 2.71 -14.78
N THR A 128 -15.06 2.95 -13.56
CA THR A 128 -16.46 2.68 -13.21
C THR A 128 -17.38 3.85 -13.55
N GLY A 129 -16.80 5.04 -13.79
CA GLY A 129 -17.52 6.29 -13.97
C GLY A 129 -18.12 6.85 -12.68
N ARG A 130 -17.92 6.18 -11.53
CA ARG A 130 -18.38 6.66 -10.23
C ARG A 130 -17.43 7.72 -9.70
N THR A 131 -18.01 8.72 -9.06
CA THR A 131 -17.30 9.82 -8.40
C THR A 131 -17.82 10.01 -6.99
N ASP A 132 -16.96 10.51 -6.10
CA ASP A 132 -17.27 10.76 -4.69
C ASP A 132 -16.44 11.95 -4.19
N SER A 133 -16.85 12.56 -3.10
CA SER A 133 -16.12 13.65 -2.45
C SER A 133 -15.57 13.16 -1.11
N ILE A 134 -14.26 12.92 -1.06
CA ILE A 134 -13.60 12.35 0.12
C ILE A 134 -12.79 13.47 0.78
N TYR A 135 -13.18 13.89 1.98
CA TYR A 135 -12.57 15.04 2.69
C TYR A 135 -12.57 16.33 1.85
N GLY A 136 -13.64 16.53 1.05
CA GLY A 136 -13.79 17.69 0.18
C GLY A 136 -12.82 17.69 -1.01
N ILE A 137 -12.26 16.54 -1.36
CA ILE A 137 -11.48 16.31 -2.58
C ILE A 137 -12.32 15.44 -3.51
N GLU A 138 -12.55 15.94 -4.72
CA GLU A 138 -13.25 15.16 -5.74
C GLU A 138 -12.42 13.96 -6.20
N ALA A 139 -13.03 12.78 -6.15
CA ALA A 139 -12.43 11.50 -6.47
C ALA A 139 -13.19 10.78 -7.58
N GLU A 140 -12.49 9.92 -8.30
CA GLU A 140 -13.04 9.00 -9.28
C GLU A 140 -12.62 7.56 -8.96
N GLU A 141 -13.52 6.61 -9.23
CA GLU A 141 -13.31 5.19 -8.93
C GLU A 141 -12.79 4.42 -10.15
N ARG A 142 -11.79 3.59 -9.88
CA ARG A 142 -11.31 2.52 -10.76
C ARG A 142 -11.45 1.20 -10.03
N GLU A 143 -11.87 0.17 -10.75
CA GLU A 143 -11.89 -1.20 -10.25
C GLU A 143 -10.79 -2.01 -10.95
N ILE A 144 -9.97 -2.67 -10.15
CA ILE A 144 -8.90 -3.56 -10.59
C ILE A 144 -9.27 -4.97 -10.14
N THR A 145 -9.43 -5.88 -11.09
CA THR A 145 -9.67 -7.30 -10.80
C THR A 145 -8.45 -8.11 -11.20
N MET A 146 -7.85 -8.82 -10.24
CA MET A 146 -6.73 -9.71 -10.48
C MET A 146 -7.11 -11.15 -10.17
N LEU A 147 -6.90 -12.05 -11.11
CA LEU A 147 -7.07 -13.49 -10.95
C LEU A 147 -5.71 -14.16 -11.01
N VAL A 148 -5.36 -14.87 -9.94
CA VAL A 148 -4.15 -15.67 -9.84
C VAL A 148 -4.55 -17.15 -9.94
N GLU A 149 -4.08 -17.80 -11.00
CA GLU A 149 -4.22 -19.23 -11.23
C GLU A 149 -2.90 -19.92 -10.92
N THR A 150 -2.96 -21.13 -10.37
CA THR A 150 -1.77 -21.92 -10.06
C THR A 150 -1.86 -23.29 -10.69
N GLU A 151 -0.71 -23.83 -11.07
CA GLU A 151 -0.50 -25.25 -11.36
C GLU A 151 0.62 -25.74 -10.45
N ILE A 152 0.30 -26.66 -9.54
CA ILE A 152 1.25 -27.28 -8.62
C ILE A 152 1.48 -28.71 -9.08
N THR A 153 2.69 -29.02 -9.53
CA THR A 153 3.10 -30.37 -9.95
C THR A 153 3.91 -31.06 -8.86
N ALA A 154 3.40 -31.12 -7.63
CA ALA A 154 4.06 -31.83 -6.53
C ALA A 154 3.67 -33.31 -6.55
N ALA A 155 4.64 -34.19 -6.25
CA ALA A 155 4.52 -35.64 -6.36
C ALA A 155 3.29 -36.20 -5.61
N GLY A 156 2.28 -36.63 -6.37
CA GLY A 156 1.14 -37.42 -5.90
C GLY A 156 -0.25 -36.86 -6.20
N ALA A 157 -0.42 -35.54 -6.40
CA ALA A 157 -1.70 -34.95 -6.80
C ALA A 157 -1.50 -33.58 -7.46
N PRO A 158 -1.50 -33.50 -8.80
CA PRO A 158 -1.46 -32.20 -9.47
C PRO A 158 -2.68 -31.36 -9.08
N LEU A 159 -2.44 -30.15 -8.60
CA LEU A 159 -3.49 -29.18 -8.27
C LEU A 159 -3.41 -28.02 -9.26
N SER A 160 -4.47 -27.82 -10.04
CA SER A 160 -4.57 -26.71 -11.00
C SER A 160 -5.88 -25.97 -10.79
N GLY A 161 -5.83 -24.64 -10.87
CA GLY A 161 -7.02 -23.78 -10.85
C GLY A 161 -6.81 -22.41 -10.21
N PRO A 162 -7.90 -21.64 -10.04
CA PRO A 162 -7.89 -20.33 -9.39
C PRO A 162 -7.40 -20.41 -7.94
N LEU A 163 -6.20 -19.90 -7.69
CA LEU A 163 -5.63 -19.79 -6.35
C LEU A 163 -6.33 -18.68 -5.57
N MET A 164 -6.40 -17.50 -6.19
CA MET A 164 -6.84 -16.29 -5.52
C MET A 164 -7.43 -15.32 -6.54
N ARG A 165 -8.46 -14.57 -6.14
CA ARG A 165 -8.94 -13.42 -6.90
C ARG A 165 -8.98 -12.21 -5.98
N PHE A 166 -8.47 -11.09 -6.48
CA PHE A 166 -8.55 -9.78 -5.83
C PHE A 166 -9.51 -8.89 -6.61
N VAL A 167 -10.34 -8.15 -5.88
CA VAL A 167 -11.10 -7.04 -6.43
C VAL A 167 -10.73 -5.81 -5.61
N ILE A 168 -10.14 -4.81 -6.27
CA ILE A 168 -9.63 -3.60 -5.64
C ILE A 168 -10.38 -2.43 -6.24
N GLN A 169 -11.14 -1.71 -5.43
CA GLN A 169 -11.79 -0.45 -5.79
C GLN A 169 -10.93 0.69 -5.26
N VAL A 170 -10.33 1.45 -6.17
CA VAL A 170 -9.44 2.56 -5.85
C VAL A 170 -10.13 3.87 -6.19
N TRP A 171 -10.26 4.74 -5.20
CA TRP A 171 -10.73 6.11 -5.34
C TRP A 171 -9.54 7.04 -5.34
N THR A 172 -9.28 7.68 -6.47
CA THR A 172 -8.16 8.59 -6.66
C THR A 172 -8.64 10.02 -6.83
N ALA A 173 -7.91 11.00 -6.28
CA ALA A 173 -8.18 12.41 -6.55
C ALA A 173 -8.21 12.68 -8.06
N LYS A 174 -9.23 13.43 -8.53
CA LYS A 174 -9.33 13.84 -9.93
C LYS A 174 -8.13 14.71 -10.32
N HIS A 175 -7.75 14.68 -11.59
CA HIS A 175 -6.63 15.47 -12.10
C HIS A 175 -6.79 16.98 -11.82
N GLU A 176 -8.01 17.51 -11.94
CA GLU A 176 -8.33 18.91 -11.67
C GLU A 176 -8.02 19.32 -10.23
N GLU A 177 -8.27 18.44 -9.26
CA GLU A 177 -7.92 18.64 -7.85
C GLU A 177 -6.40 18.68 -7.66
N MET A 178 -5.68 17.81 -8.37
CA MET A 178 -4.21 17.80 -8.35
C MET A 178 -3.62 19.11 -8.88
N VAL A 179 -4.23 19.72 -9.90
CA VAL A 179 -3.79 21.02 -10.44
C VAL A 179 -4.12 22.15 -9.47
N GLY A 180 -5.31 22.14 -8.88
CA GLY A 180 -5.81 23.21 -8.02
C GLY A 180 -5.25 23.22 -6.59
N ARG A 181 -4.71 22.10 -6.10
CA ARG A 181 -4.26 21.96 -4.69
C ARG A 181 -2.77 21.59 -4.61
N PRO A 182 -1.87 22.54 -4.30
CA PRO A 182 -0.45 22.26 -4.13
C PRO A 182 -0.15 21.12 -3.15
N ALA A 183 -0.90 21.03 -2.05
CA ALA A 183 -0.75 19.97 -1.03
C ALA A 183 -0.91 18.54 -1.60
N LEU A 184 -1.81 18.34 -2.58
CA LEU A 184 -1.97 17.03 -3.21
C LEU A 184 -0.77 16.68 -4.11
N ARG A 185 -0.18 17.68 -4.77
CA ARG A 185 1.04 17.48 -5.57
C ARG A 185 2.25 17.15 -4.71
N GLU A 186 2.43 17.85 -3.60
CA GLU A 186 3.51 17.54 -2.65
C GLU A 186 3.36 16.12 -2.11
N LEU A 187 2.14 15.69 -1.76
CA LEU A 187 1.89 14.29 -1.38
C LEU A 187 2.22 13.32 -2.52
N ALA A 188 1.95 13.68 -3.78
CA ALA A 188 2.14 12.79 -4.91
C ALA A 188 3.63 12.58 -5.19
N ASP A 189 4.43 13.64 -5.10
CA ASP A 189 5.88 13.59 -5.27
C ASP A 189 6.52 12.64 -4.25
N PHE A 190 6.11 12.72 -2.97
CA PHE A 190 6.58 11.78 -1.95
C PHE A 190 5.97 10.39 -2.07
N SER A 191 4.72 10.27 -2.51
CA SER A 191 4.10 8.98 -2.78
C SER A 191 4.81 8.27 -3.92
N ALA A 192 5.29 8.96 -4.95
CA ALA A 192 6.06 8.38 -6.05
C ALA A 192 7.40 7.80 -5.55
N VAL A 193 8.11 8.53 -4.68
CA VAL A 193 9.34 8.05 -4.05
C VAL A 193 9.06 6.84 -3.16
N ARG A 194 8.01 6.90 -2.33
CA ARG A 194 7.60 5.79 -1.47
C ARG A 194 7.15 4.56 -2.28
N ASN A 195 6.37 4.76 -3.33
CA ASN A 195 5.83 3.71 -4.17
C ASN A 195 6.93 3.02 -4.99
N THR A 196 8.09 3.65 -5.19
CA THR A 196 9.28 3.01 -5.78
C THR A 196 9.92 1.96 -4.87
N PHE A 197 9.64 2.00 -3.55
CA PHE A 197 10.30 1.13 -2.57
C PHE A 197 9.32 0.26 -1.75
N ALA A 198 8.06 0.68 -1.58
CA ALA A 198 7.08 0.03 -0.71
C ALA A 198 5.68 -0.09 -1.36
N ASN A 199 5.59 -0.22 -2.69
CA ASN A 199 4.30 -0.42 -3.35
C ASN A 199 3.85 -1.89 -3.23
N PRO A 200 2.65 -2.17 -2.68
CA PRO A 200 2.13 -3.53 -2.58
C PRO A 200 2.00 -4.21 -3.95
N ILE A 201 1.81 -3.44 -5.03
CA ILE A 201 1.76 -3.94 -6.40
C ILE A 201 3.16 -4.27 -6.93
N GLU A 202 4.19 -3.50 -6.57
CA GLU A 202 5.58 -3.89 -6.87
C GLU A 202 6.03 -5.09 -6.05
N MET A 203 5.54 -5.22 -4.81
CA MET A 203 5.75 -6.42 -4.00
C MET A 203 5.04 -7.63 -4.63
N LEU A 204 3.80 -7.46 -5.08
CA LEU A 204 3.09 -8.47 -5.87
C LEU A 204 3.80 -8.77 -7.19
N GLN A 205 4.40 -7.78 -7.86
CA GLN A 205 5.26 -7.99 -9.03
C GLN A 205 6.52 -8.77 -8.67
N LYS A 206 7.20 -8.47 -7.56
CA LYS A 206 8.40 -9.20 -7.11
C LYS A 206 8.05 -10.64 -6.75
N VAL A 207 6.91 -10.88 -6.10
CA VAL A 207 6.41 -12.23 -5.84
C VAL A 207 6.04 -12.91 -7.16
N ALA A 208 5.28 -12.26 -8.04
CA ALA A 208 4.84 -12.77 -9.33
C ALA A 208 6.01 -13.10 -10.28
N THR A 209 7.01 -12.23 -10.40
CA THR A 209 8.23 -12.43 -11.20
C THR A 209 9.14 -13.53 -10.65
N SER A 210 8.98 -13.88 -9.36
CA SER A 210 9.62 -15.06 -8.78
C SER A 210 8.96 -16.38 -9.23
N PHE A 211 7.82 -16.31 -9.92
CA PHE A 211 7.15 -17.46 -10.54
C PHE A 211 7.10 -17.30 -12.06
N THR A 212 7.28 -18.41 -12.78
CA THR A 212 7.25 -18.40 -14.25
C THR A 212 5.81 -18.15 -14.75
N GLY A 213 5.62 -17.19 -15.67
CA GLY A 213 4.35 -16.95 -16.38
C GLY A 213 3.46 -15.79 -15.90
N SER A 214 3.91 -14.94 -14.96
CA SER A 214 3.06 -13.93 -14.30
C SER A 214 3.36 -12.45 -14.63
N SER A 215 4.19 -12.13 -15.63
CA SER A 215 4.72 -10.77 -15.86
C SER A 215 3.83 -9.82 -16.67
N GLU A 216 3.05 -10.29 -17.65
CA GLU A 216 2.33 -9.40 -18.59
C GLU A 216 1.12 -8.69 -17.97
N GLY A 217 0.23 -9.42 -17.28
CA GLY A 217 -0.99 -8.84 -16.69
C GLY A 217 -0.74 -7.81 -15.58
N MET A 218 0.44 -7.85 -14.96
CA MET A 218 0.82 -6.95 -13.86
C MET A 218 1.46 -5.66 -14.35
N THR A 219 2.12 -5.68 -15.52
CA THR A 219 2.65 -4.47 -16.17
C THR A 219 1.53 -3.48 -16.48
N ALA A 220 0.37 -3.96 -16.96
CA ALA A 220 -0.79 -3.12 -17.25
C ALA A 220 -1.34 -2.39 -16.02
N VAL A 221 -1.35 -3.04 -14.85
CA VAL A 221 -1.77 -2.41 -13.57
C VAL A 221 -0.81 -1.30 -13.18
N VAL A 222 0.50 -1.59 -13.25
CA VAL A 222 1.53 -0.63 -12.89
C VAL A 222 1.55 0.55 -13.84
N ASP A 223 1.37 0.32 -15.14
CA ASP A 223 1.31 1.41 -16.12
C ASP A 223 0.07 2.29 -15.91
N GLU A 224 -1.09 1.71 -15.60
CA GLU A 224 -2.31 2.49 -15.34
C GLU A 224 -2.18 3.33 -14.07
N ILE A 225 -1.58 2.79 -13.01
CA ILE A 225 -1.36 3.52 -11.76
C ILE A 225 -0.28 4.59 -11.92
N LYS A 226 0.81 4.30 -12.66
CA LYS A 226 1.87 5.27 -12.97
C LYS A 226 1.36 6.44 -13.80
N LYS A 227 0.41 6.22 -14.72
CA LYS A 227 -0.19 7.29 -15.52
C LYS A 227 -0.98 8.31 -14.70
N GLY A 228 -1.48 7.92 -13.53
CA GLY A 228 -2.35 8.78 -12.73
C GLY A 228 -1.65 9.88 -11.94
N ASN A 229 -0.40 9.66 -11.48
CA ASN A 229 0.25 10.45 -10.41
C ASN A 229 -0.74 10.96 -9.33
N SER A 230 -1.73 10.12 -9.02
CA SER A 230 -2.94 10.52 -8.32
C SER A 230 -2.90 9.99 -6.90
N ILE A 231 -3.33 10.81 -5.94
CA ILE A 231 -3.43 10.38 -4.55
C ILE A 231 -4.59 9.42 -4.40
N VAL A 232 -4.33 8.23 -3.87
CA VAL A 232 -5.37 7.30 -3.42
C VAL A 232 -5.97 7.85 -2.13
N LEU A 233 -7.28 8.10 -2.15
CA LEU A 233 -8.05 8.63 -1.03
C LEU A 233 -8.85 7.55 -0.30
N ARG A 234 -9.29 6.53 -1.04
CA ARG A 234 -9.93 5.33 -0.49
C ARG A 234 -9.55 4.12 -1.34
N GLU A 235 -9.32 3.00 -0.70
CA GLU A 235 -9.12 1.70 -1.31
C GLU A 235 -9.99 0.67 -0.59
N VAL A 236 -10.77 -0.09 -1.34
CA VAL A 236 -11.49 -1.26 -0.83
C VAL A 236 -10.99 -2.48 -1.57
N SER A 237 -10.34 -3.38 -0.85
CA SER A 237 -9.72 -4.59 -1.38
C SER A 237 -10.43 -5.82 -0.84
N GLU A 238 -10.94 -6.67 -1.73
CA GLU A 238 -11.58 -7.93 -1.39
C GLU A 238 -10.75 -9.10 -1.91
N VAL A 239 -10.47 -10.05 -1.02
CA VAL A 239 -9.70 -11.26 -1.34
C VAL A 239 -10.63 -12.46 -1.37
N TYR A 240 -10.59 -13.19 -2.47
CA TYR A 240 -11.32 -14.43 -2.69
C TYR A 240 -10.32 -15.57 -2.76
N LEU A 241 -10.61 -16.69 -2.10
CA LEU A 241 -9.74 -17.88 -2.04
C LEU A 241 -10.46 -19.13 -2.59
N PRO A 242 -10.74 -19.21 -3.91
CA PRO A 242 -11.52 -20.31 -4.48
C PRO A 242 -10.89 -21.69 -4.22
N ILE A 243 -9.56 -21.77 -4.21
CA ILE A 243 -8.85 -23.04 -3.95
C ILE A 243 -9.12 -23.57 -2.55
N LEU A 244 -9.32 -22.69 -1.55
CA LEU A 244 -9.69 -23.10 -0.20
C LEU A 244 -11.13 -23.61 -0.19
N GLY A 245 -12.02 -22.96 -0.93
CA GLY A 245 -13.39 -23.46 -1.14
C GLY A 245 -13.39 -24.89 -1.67
N ALA A 246 -12.69 -25.13 -2.78
CA ALA A 246 -12.56 -26.47 -3.38
C ALA A 246 -11.91 -27.49 -2.42
N ALA A 247 -10.88 -27.08 -1.67
CA ALA A 247 -10.22 -27.94 -0.68
C ALA A 247 -11.16 -28.32 0.48
N PHE A 248 -11.96 -27.36 0.98
CA PHE A 248 -12.94 -27.62 2.02
C PHE A 248 -14.07 -28.50 1.53
N GLU A 249 -14.58 -28.29 0.33
CA GLU A 249 -15.58 -29.18 -0.30
C GLU A 249 -15.07 -30.62 -0.41
N LYS A 250 -13.83 -30.80 -0.87
CA LYS A 250 -13.21 -32.12 -0.96
C LYS A 250 -13.03 -32.77 0.40
N LEU A 251 -12.60 -32.02 1.42
CA LEU A 251 -12.42 -32.54 2.78
C LEU A 251 -13.75 -32.90 3.43
N ALA A 252 -14.78 -32.09 3.22
CA ALA A 252 -16.17 -32.33 3.64
C ALA A 252 -16.70 -33.64 3.03
N ALA A 253 -16.52 -33.83 1.71
CA ALA A 253 -16.90 -35.06 1.01
C ALA A 253 -16.15 -36.29 1.55
N LEU A 254 -14.84 -36.20 1.80
CA LEU A 254 -14.05 -37.30 2.39
C LEU A 254 -14.50 -37.66 3.82
N ARG A 255 -15.00 -36.69 4.58
CA ARG A 255 -15.49 -36.90 5.96
C ARG A 255 -16.98 -37.23 6.04
N GLY A 256 -17.71 -37.21 4.92
CA GLY A 256 -19.16 -37.38 4.91
C GLY A 256 -19.91 -36.32 5.72
N GLN A 257 -19.32 -35.13 5.90
CA GLN A 257 -19.90 -34.02 6.65
C GLN A 257 -20.14 -32.83 5.72
N PRO A 258 -21.25 -32.10 5.84
CA PRO A 258 -21.45 -30.87 5.08
C PRO A 258 -20.45 -29.79 5.51
N LEU A 259 -20.19 -28.83 4.62
CA LEU A 259 -19.49 -27.60 4.98
C LEU A 259 -20.22 -26.89 6.14
N SER A 260 -19.48 -26.19 6.99
CA SER A 260 -20.07 -25.39 8.06
C SER A 260 -21.05 -24.36 7.50
N ALA A 261 -22.21 -24.20 8.15
CA ALA A 261 -23.21 -23.22 7.75
C ALA A 261 -22.58 -21.81 7.65
N GLY A 262 -22.81 -21.13 6.52
CA GLY A 262 -22.34 -19.76 6.27
C GLY A 262 -21.01 -19.63 5.51
N PHE A 263 -20.36 -20.71 5.10
CA PHE A 263 -19.24 -20.65 4.16
C PHE A 263 -19.76 -20.63 2.71
N ASP A 264 -19.31 -19.66 1.93
CA ASP A 264 -19.55 -19.55 0.48
C ASP A 264 -18.20 -19.45 -0.25
N ALA A 265 -17.90 -20.45 -1.09
CA ALA A 265 -16.66 -20.54 -1.86
C ALA A 265 -16.47 -19.38 -2.87
N ASN A 266 -17.55 -18.68 -3.24
CA ASN A 266 -17.53 -17.58 -4.19
C ASN A 266 -17.57 -16.20 -3.52
N ALA A 267 -17.77 -16.14 -2.21
CA ALA A 267 -17.79 -14.90 -1.44
C ALA A 267 -16.36 -14.44 -1.08
N PRO A 268 -16.15 -13.13 -0.83
CA PRO A 268 -14.85 -12.65 -0.37
C PRO A 268 -14.54 -13.23 1.00
N PHE A 269 -13.33 -13.75 1.15
CA PHE A 269 -12.81 -14.29 2.41
C PHE A 269 -12.49 -13.16 3.39
N SER A 270 -11.87 -12.09 2.89
CA SER A 270 -11.57 -10.88 3.64
C SER A 270 -11.82 -9.63 2.83
N ARG A 271 -12.06 -8.53 3.55
CA ARG A 271 -12.12 -7.18 3.00
C ARG A 271 -11.19 -6.28 3.79
N MET A 272 -10.38 -5.50 3.09
CA MET A 272 -9.55 -4.44 3.63
C MET A 272 -10.07 -3.10 3.11
N THR A 273 -10.33 -2.15 4.00
CA THR A 273 -10.68 -0.78 3.63
C THR A 273 -9.60 0.15 4.13
N THR A 274 -8.97 0.89 3.23
CA THR A 274 -8.07 2.00 3.57
C THR A 274 -8.72 3.30 3.15
N GLU A 275 -8.83 4.29 4.04
CA GLU A 275 -9.46 5.57 3.72
C GLU A 275 -8.78 6.74 4.43
N VAL A 276 -8.74 7.89 3.78
CA VAL A 276 -8.36 9.16 4.40
C VAL A 276 -9.34 9.50 5.51
N VAL A 277 -8.82 9.68 6.72
CA VAL A 277 -9.59 10.13 7.89
C VAL A 277 -9.13 11.51 8.40
N GLU A 278 -8.08 12.06 7.79
CA GLU A 278 -7.62 13.42 8.03
C GLU A 278 -6.91 13.95 6.79
N PHE A 279 -7.21 15.18 6.42
CA PHE A 279 -6.44 15.95 5.44
C PHE A 279 -6.33 17.40 5.94
N SER A 280 -5.11 17.88 6.12
CA SER A 280 -4.83 19.23 6.63
C SER A 280 -3.69 19.88 5.87
N THR A 281 -3.80 21.20 5.67
CA THR A 281 -2.77 22.06 5.07
C THR A 281 -2.21 23.07 6.07
N ALA A 282 -2.43 22.83 7.36
CA ALA A 282 -1.86 23.65 8.43
C ALA A 282 -0.32 23.58 8.39
N ALA A 283 0.31 24.69 8.73
CA ALA A 283 1.77 24.76 8.82
C ALA A 283 2.31 23.74 9.82
N LEU A 284 3.40 23.09 9.45
CA LEU A 284 4.08 22.09 10.26
C LEU A 284 5.32 22.69 10.91
N ASP A 285 5.55 22.38 12.19
CA ASP A 285 6.79 22.72 12.88
C ASP A 285 7.96 21.88 12.33
N ASP A 286 9.13 22.47 12.17
CA ASP A 286 10.34 21.76 11.74
C ASP A 286 10.74 20.65 12.73
N ALA A 287 10.39 20.80 14.02
CA ALA A 287 10.61 19.79 15.06
C ALA A 287 9.92 18.45 14.76
N VAL A 288 8.85 18.43 13.94
CA VAL A 288 8.18 17.20 13.51
C VAL A 288 9.10 16.29 12.69
N PHE A 289 10.08 16.87 11.99
CA PHE A 289 11.00 16.16 11.11
C PHE A 289 12.38 15.94 11.75
N GLN A 290 12.46 16.05 13.08
CA GLN A 290 13.67 15.78 13.85
C GLN A 290 13.54 14.45 14.60
N ILE A 291 14.70 13.81 14.83
CA ILE A 291 14.76 12.64 15.70
C ILE A 291 14.48 13.11 17.14
N PRO A 292 13.54 12.48 17.86
CA PRO A 292 13.28 12.86 19.24
C PRO A 292 14.53 12.70 20.12
N PRO A 293 14.78 13.60 21.08
CA PRO A 293 16.03 13.64 21.83
C PRO A 293 16.28 12.42 22.73
N ASP A 294 15.23 11.63 23.03
CA ASP A 294 15.29 10.40 23.80
C ASP A 294 15.68 9.17 22.97
N TYR A 295 15.92 9.32 21.66
CA TYR A 295 16.30 8.21 20.78
C TYR A 295 17.82 8.05 20.69
N THR A 296 18.28 6.80 20.67
CA THR A 296 19.71 6.46 20.50
C THR A 296 19.97 5.91 19.10
N ALA A 297 21.09 6.30 18.49
CA ALA A 297 21.49 5.76 17.20
C ALA A 297 21.84 4.27 17.32
N ALA A 298 21.37 3.46 16.38
CA ALA A 298 21.70 2.05 16.25
C ALA A 298 22.24 1.75 14.85
N MET A 299 23.09 0.73 14.74
CA MET A 299 23.54 0.22 13.45
C MET A 299 22.35 -0.31 12.65
N ALA A 300 22.34 -0.11 11.34
CA ALA A 300 21.22 -0.52 10.49
C ALA A 300 20.88 -2.01 10.64
N ASP A 301 21.89 -2.89 10.69
CA ASP A 301 21.70 -4.33 10.88
C ASP A 301 21.07 -4.67 12.23
N GLU A 302 21.43 -3.95 13.29
CA GLU A 302 20.88 -4.14 14.64
C GLU A 302 19.43 -3.63 14.71
N PHE A 303 19.18 -2.47 14.08
CA PHE A 303 17.84 -1.91 13.95
C PHE A 303 16.90 -2.91 13.26
N LEU A 304 17.34 -3.49 12.13
CA LEU A 304 16.56 -4.43 11.32
C LEU A 304 16.38 -5.80 12.01
N LYS A 305 17.40 -6.32 12.71
CA LYS A 305 17.30 -7.61 13.43
C LYS A 305 16.28 -7.59 14.57
N GLY A 306 16.12 -6.44 15.24
CA GLY A 306 15.12 -6.29 16.30
C GLY A 306 13.80 -5.67 15.85
N ALA A 307 13.67 -5.27 14.57
CA ALA A 307 12.41 -4.86 14.00
C ALA A 307 11.54 -6.11 13.82
N LYS A 308 10.50 -6.26 14.63
CA LYS A 308 9.47 -7.28 14.36
C LYS A 308 8.82 -6.95 13.01
N PRO A 309 8.50 -7.96 12.16
CA PRO A 309 7.70 -7.71 10.98
C PRO A 309 6.40 -7.02 11.41
N VAL A 310 6.09 -5.91 10.76
CA VAL A 310 4.80 -5.22 10.93
C VAL A 310 3.74 -6.18 10.38
N HIS A 311 2.97 -6.79 11.26
CA HIS A 311 1.83 -7.65 10.94
C HIS A 311 0.54 -6.84 10.94
#